data_AF-A0A950MYD7-F1
#
_entry.id   AF-A0A950MYD7-F1
#
_cell.length_a   1.000
_cell.length_b   1.000
_cell.length_c   1.000
_cell.angle_alpha   90.00
_cell.angle_beta   90.00
_cell.angle_gamma   90.00
#
_symmetry.space_group_name_H-M   'P 1'
#
loop_
_entity.id
_entity.type
_entity.pdbx_description
1 polymer ?
#
loop_
_entity_poly.entity_id
_entity_poly.type
_entity_poly.pdbx_seq_one_letter_code
_entity_poly.pdbx_strand_id
1 'polypeptide(L)'
;MEKDYLILRRAWASRPSGEWNNDDYDVLADGEAVGRIFSPNAAPVGSPWMWTLIFLHHEGRTPTHGYAATRDAAMAAFAKSWRRD
;
A
#
# COMPACT_ATOMS: atom_id res chain seq x y z
N MET A 1 -4.89 -0.31 -21.41
CA MET A 1 -5.74 -1.17 -20.56
C MET A 1 -4.91 -2.09 -19.64
N GLU A 2 -3.65 -1.76 -19.35
CA GLU A 2 -2.80 -2.52 -18.39
C GLU A 2 -2.66 -1.86 -17.01
N LYS A 3 -2.95 -0.55 -16.90
CA LYS A 3 -2.70 0.29 -15.71
C LYS A 3 -3.56 -0.02 -14.46
N ASP A 4 -4.46 -1.01 -14.54
CA ASP A 4 -5.47 -1.28 -13.50
C ASP A 4 -5.14 -2.46 -12.58
N TYR A 5 -4.07 -3.21 -12.89
CA TYR A 5 -3.64 -4.37 -12.12
C TYR A 5 -2.64 -3.97 -11.05
N LEU A 6 -3.09 -4.05 -9.79
CA LEU A 6 -2.25 -3.81 -8.63
C LEU A 6 -1.70 -5.13 -8.09
N ILE A 7 -0.39 -5.20 -7.89
CA ILE A 7 0.31 -6.37 -7.37
C ILE A 7 0.82 -6.06 -5.96
N LEU A 8 0.62 -6.98 -5.02
CA LEU A 8 1.17 -6.87 -3.68
C LEU A 8 2.48 -7.67 -3.61
N ARG A 9 3.61 -6.99 -3.36
CA ARG A 9 4.94 -7.62 -3.23
C ARG A 9 5.54 -7.30 -1.87
N ARG A 10 6.13 -8.29 -1.19
CA ARG A 10 6.80 -8.06 0.10
C ARG A 10 7.99 -7.11 -0.07
N ALA A 11 8.12 -6.13 0.84
CA ALA A 11 9.05 -5.01 0.68
C ALA A 11 10.53 -5.43 0.54
N TRP A 12 11.00 -6.45 1.27
CA TRP A 12 12.38 -6.93 1.12
C TRP A 12 12.68 -7.52 -0.27
N ALA A 13 11.67 -8.10 -0.93
CA ALA A 13 11.82 -8.61 -2.30
C ALA A 13 11.79 -7.47 -3.34
N SER A 14 11.30 -6.29 -2.95
CA SER A 14 11.31 -5.08 -3.77
C SER A 14 12.53 -4.20 -3.55
N ARG A 15 13.14 -4.21 -2.35
CA ARG A 15 14.12 -3.22 -1.89
C ARG A 15 15.31 -3.92 -1.19
N PRO A 16 16.56 -3.80 -1.68
CA PRO A 16 17.71 -4.48 -1.09
C PRO A 16 18.27 -3.82 0.20
N SER A 17 17.47 -3.12 1.00
CA SER A 17 17.96 -2.31 2.13
C SER A 17 17.47 -2.81 3.50
N GLY A 18 18.34 -3.38 4.33
CA GLY A 18 18.05 -3.66 5.76
C GLY A 18 16.95 -4.70 6.03
N GLU A 19 16.73 -5.01 7.31
CA GLU A 19 15.67 -5.92 7.74
C GLU A 19 14.32 -5.20 7.73
N TRP A 20 13.40 -5.67 6.88
CA TRP A 20 12.02 -5.21 6.83
C TRP A 20 11.10 -6.14 7.62
N ASN A 21 10.01 -5.59 8.15
CA ASN A 21 8.95 -6.40 8.74
C ASN A 21 8.34 -7.34 7.68
N ASN A 22 8.02 -8.57 8.07
CA ASN A 22 7.29 -9.53 7.26
C ASN A 22 5.89 -9.05 6.86
N ASP A 23 5.31 -8.14 7.65
CA ASP A 23 4.04 -7.49 7.38
C ASP A 23 4.21 -6.14 6.68
N ASP A 24 5.19 -6.04 5.78
CA ASP A 24 5.45 -4.85 4.96
C ASP A 24 5.44 -5.20 3.47
N TYR A 25 4.57 -4.53 2.72
CA TYR A 25 4.31 -4.82 1.32
C TYR A 25 4.28 -3.52 0.51
N ASP A 26 4.93 -3.56 -0.65
CA ASP A 26 4.74 -2.59 -1.72
C ASP A 26 3.52 -2.98 -2.56
N VAL A 27 2.74 -1.98 -2.94
CA VAL A 27 1.70 -2.11 -3.95
C VAL A 27 2.27 -1.59 -5.27
N LEU A 28 2.30 -2.44 -6.30
CA LEU A 28 2.87 -2.12 -7.60
C LEU A 28 1.78 -1.91 -8.65
N ALA A 29 1.93 -0.90 -9.50
CA ALA A 29 1.19 -0.73 -10.76
C ALA A 29 2.23 -0.67 -11.89
N ASP A 30 2.03 -1.46 -12.96
CA ASP A 30 2.98 -1.54 -14.07
C ASP A 30 4.44 -1.81 -13.65
N GLY A 31 4.63 -2.54 -12.54
CA GLY A 31 5.94 -2.84 -11.96
C GLY A 31 6.55 -1.75 -11.08
N GLU A 32 5.93 -0.56 -11.02
CA GLU A 32 6.36 0.56 -10.19
C GLU A 32 5.61 0.58 -8.86
N ALA A 33 6.31 0.86 -7.76
CA ALA A 33 5.67 0.95 -6.45
C ALA A 33 4.83 2.23 -6.35
N VAL A 34 3.51 2.07 -6.24
CA VAL A 34 2.55 3.18 -6.12
C VAL A 34 2.04 3.40 -4.70
N GLY A 35 2.40 2.52 -3.77
CA GLY A 35 1.94 2.58 -2.40
C GLY A 35 2.50 1.49 -1.51
N ARG A 36 2.04 1.48 -0.25
CA ARG A 36 2.47 0.51 0.76
C ARG A 36 1.29 0.04 1.59
N ILE A 37 1.34 -1.23 2.00
CA ILE A 37 0.44 -1.84 2.97
C ILE A 37 1.30 -2.50 4.04
N PHE A 38 1.10 -2.10 5.30
CA PHE A 38 1.92 -2.61 6.40
C PHE A 38 1.19 -2.63 7.74
N SER A 39 1.72 -3.37 8.72
CA SER A 39 1.18 -3.44 10.08
C SER A 39 2.07 -2.68 11.08
N PRO A 40 1.82 -1.38 11.36
CA PRO A 40 2.62 -0.62 12.31
C PRO A 40 2.31 -1.00 13.77
N ASN A 41 3.33 -0.88 14.63
CA ASN A 41 3.17 -1.15 16.08
C ASN A 41 2.12 -0.24 16.75
N ALA A 42 1.90 0.97 16.22
CA ALA A 42 0.94 1.95 16.74
C ALA A 42 -0.44 1.88 16.04
N ALA A 43 -0.77 0.76 15.40
CA ALA A 43 -2.04 0.63 14.70
C ALA A 43 -3.25 0.63 15.65
N PRO A 44 -4.41 1.16 15.23
CA PRO A 44 -5.64 1.09 16.01
C PRO A 44 -6.06 -0.35 16.31
N VAL A 45 -6.65 -0.56 17.50
CA VAL A 45 -7.23 -1.85 17.88
C VAL A 45 -8.32 -2.25 16.89
N GLY A 46 -8.25 -3.47 16.36
CA GLY A 46 -9.18 -3.98 15.36
C GLY A 46 -8.94 -3.51 13.92
N SER A 47 -7.95 -2.66 13.68
CA SER A 47 -7.54 -2.24 12.32
C SER A 47 -6.02 -2.15 12.18
N PRO A 48 -5.30 -3.28 12.29
CA PRO A 48 -3.85 -3.29 12.37
C PRO A 48 -3.16 -2.93 11.05
N TRP A 49 -3.86 -3.00 9.91
CA TRP A 49 -3.25 -2.79 8.59
C TRP A 49 -3.40 -1.36 8.14
N MET A 50 -2.28 -0.65 7.97
CA MET A 50 -2.23 0.65 7.33
C MET A 50 -1.98 0.51 5.83
N TRP A 51 -2.64 1.33 5.02
CA TRP A 51 -2.34 1.49 3.60
C TRP A 51 -2.09 2.96 3.29
N THR A 52 -1.18 3.24 2.36
CA THR A 52 -0.85 4.60 1.96
C THR A 52 -0.41 4.64 0.50
N LEU A 53 -0.83 5.68 -0.21
CA LEU A 53 -0.36 5.97 -1.56
C LEU A 53 0.94 6.79 -1.53
N ILE A 54 1.90 6.52 -2.43
CA ILE A 54 3.13 7.33 -2.46
C ILE A 54 2.90 8.66 -3.18
N PHE A 55 3.42 9.73 -2.59
CA PHE A 55 3.14 11.11 -3.02
C PHE A 55 3.47 11.41 -4.50
N LEU A 56 4.53 10.79 -5.05
CA LEU A 56 5.00 11.03 -6.42
C LEU A 56 3.96 10.66 -7.50
N HIS A 57 3.08 9.70 -7.23
CA HIS A 57 1.99 9.33 -8.15
C HIS A 57 0.69 10.11 -7.89
N HIS A 58 0.74 11.11 -7.01
CA HIS A 58 -0.40 11.88 -6.52
C HIS A 58 -0.16 13.39 -6.53
N GLU A 59 0.64 13.90 -7.47
CA GLU A 59 0.75 15.35 -7.66
C GLU A 59 -0.64 15.96 -7.94
N GLY A 60 -1.09 16.85 -7.04
CA GLY A 60 -2.41 17.48 -7.09
C GLY A 60 -3.52 16.78 -6.30
N ARG A 61 -3.25 15.65 -5.61
CA ARG A 61 -4.21 15.00 -4.68
C ARG A 61 -3.80 15.18 -3.21
N THR A 62 -4.79 15.18 -2.33
CA THR A 62 -4.54 15.10 -0.88
C THR A 62 -3.86 13.76 -0.56
N PRO A 63 -2.79 13.72 0.27
CA PRO A 63 -2.22 12.47 0.75
C PRO A 63 -3.31 11.53 1.25
N THR A 64 -3.33 10.30 0.70
CA THR A 64 -4.42 9.35 0.95
C THR A 64 -3.87 8.08 1.59
N HIS A 65 -4.37 7.80 2.79
CA HIS A 65 -4.03 6.64 3.60
C HIS A 65 -5.23 6.20 4.44
N GLY A 66 -5.17 5.00 5.02
CA GLY A 66 -6.18 4.54 5.96
C GLY A 66 -5.77 3.27 6.69
N TYR A 67 -6.68 2.79 7.56
CA TYR A 67 -6.52 1.56 8.33
C TYR A 67 -7.59 0.54 7.97
N ALA A 68 -7.29 -0.76 8.11
CA ALA A 68 -8.21 -1.85 7.88
C ALA A 68 -7.94 -3.04 8.81
N ALA A 69 -8.98 -3.86 9.01
CA ALA A 69 -8.91 -5.05 9.86
C ALA A 69 -7.98 -6.14 9.31
N THR A 70 -7.87 -6.25 7.99
CA THR A 70 -7.07 -7.28 7.31
C THR A 70 -6.24 -6.69 6.17
N ARG A 71 -5.16 -7.36 5.80
CA ARG A 71 -4.32 -6.99 4.64
C ARG A 71 -5.13 -6.92 3.35
N ASP A 72 -6.04 -7.87 3.14
CA ASP A 72 -6.85 -7.93 1.93
C ASP A 72 -7.89 -6.79 1.90
N ALA A 73 -8.44 -6.41 3.07
CA ALA A 73 -9.29 -5.23 3.19
C ALA A 73 -8.51 -3.92 2.94
N ALA A 74 -7.26 -3.84 3.41
CA ALA A 74 -6.36 -2.72 3.10
C ALA A 74 -6.09 -2.63 1.59
N MET A 75 -5.87 -3.77 0.92
CA MET A 75 -5.67 -3.82 -0.53
C MET A 75 -6.93 -3.38 -1.30
N ALA A 76 -8.12 -3.79 -0.86
CA ALA A 76 -9.37 -3.34 -1.45
C ALA A 76 -9.60 -1.82 -1.28
N ALA A 77 -9.32 -1.29 -0.09
CA ALA A 77 -9.43 0.14 0.19
C ALA A 77 -8.42 0.97 -0.62
N PHE A 78 -7.19 0.47 -0.73
CA PHE A 78 -6.15 1.03 -1.58
C PHE A 78 -6.60 1.06 -3.05
N ALA A 79 -7.03 -0.08 -3.60
CA ALA A 79 -7.45 -0.18 -4.99
C ALA A 79 -8.63 0.74 -5.32
N LYS A 80 -9.60 0.86 -4.41
CA LYS A 80 -10.71 1.81 -4.54
C LYS A 80 -10.21 3.26 -4.61
N SER A 81 -9.21 3.61 -3.81
CA SER A 81 -8.65 4.96 -3.77
C SER A 81 -7.75 5.25 -4.97
N TRP A 82 -7.00 4.25 -5.45
CA TRP A 82 -6.17 4.33 -6.65
C TRP A 82 -7.00 4.60 -7.91
N ARG A 83 -8.10 3.85 -8.09
CA ARG A 83 -9.00 3.97 -9.26
C ARG A 83 -9.88 5.21 -9.23
N ARG A 84 -9.93 5.90 -8.10
CA ARG A 84 -10.69 7.13 -7.96
C ARG A 84 -9.86 8.25 -8.58
N ASP A 85 -10.09 8.49 -9.87
CA ASP A 85 -9.70 9.72 -10.55
C ASP A 85 -10.63 10.89 -10.17
#